data_AF-A0A0A6P0J0-F1
#
_entry.id   AF-A0A0A6P0J0-F1
#
_cell.length_a   1.000
_cell.length_b   1.000
_cell.length_c   1.000
_cell.angle_alpha   90.00
_cell.angle_beta   90.00
_cell.angle_gamma   90.00
#
_symmetry.space_group_name_H-M   'P 1'
#
loop_
_entity.id
_entity.type
_entity.pdbx_description
1 polymer ?
#
loop_
_entity_poly.entity_id
_entity_poly.type
_entity_poly.pdbx_seq_one_letter_code
_entity_poly.pdbx_strand_id
1 'polypeptide(L)'
;MMRTDNEFKTFYELHLKPSLVALEKQRQAILTKHRISLIIYGILMVVAILGMLSLPGKDISIVLTFLFLSDVEPSPGVSFLAIFMFILMKYLHIVKIIISISYSILMIVAILWILSLPSLKCNQNAVILGIVTLFVMTALIPEIISFYIEMKSTYRLNFKHLIIRPIVSFIDENLSYDPEGKVPLKVFHSSRLFKKRLDRWSGEDYVEATFGKIAMIFSEVNAAKKAGDSYVTIFR
;
A
#
# COMPACT_ATOMS: atom_id res chain seq x y z
N MET A 1 -38.72 -4.44 7.26
CA MET A 1 -39.43 -5.13 6.16
C MET A 1 -38.36 -5.65 5.23
N MET A 2 -38.36 -6.93 4.86
CA MET A 2 -37.28 -7.49 4.03
C MET A 2 -37.42 -6.91 2.61
N ARG A 3 -36.35 -6.28 2.10
CA ARG A 3 -36.34 -5.70 0.75
C ARG A 3 -36.55 -6.82 -0.28
N THR A 4 -37.31 -6.53 -1.33
CA THR A 4 -37.61 -7.50 -2.40
C THR A 4 -36.43 -7.64 -3.38
N ASP A 5 -36.39 -8.75 -4.12
CA ASP A 5 -35.34 -8.98 -5.14
C ASP A 5 -35.30 -7.88 -6.20
N ASN A 6 -36.46 -7.32 -6.56
CA ASN A 6 -36.54 -6.27 -7.57
C ASN A 6 -35.99 -4.93 -7.03
N GLU A 7 -36.23 -4.62 -5.75
CA GLU A 7 -35.61 -3.47 -5.07
C GLU A 7 -34.10 -3.63 -4.99
N PHE A 8 -33.61 -4.82 -4.65
CA PHE A 8 -32.18 -5.09 -4.62
C PHE A 8 -31.55 -4.97 -6.01
N LYS A 9 -32.18 -5.50 -7.06
CA LYS A 9 -31.69 -5.37 -8.44
C LYS A 9 -31.60 -3.90 -8.86
N THR A 10 -32.62 -3.12 -8.52
CA THR A 10 -32.65 -1.67 -8.79
C THR A 10 -31.51 -0.97 -8.03
N PHE A 11 -31.34 -1.27 -6.74
CA PHE A 11 -30.25 -0.75 -5.93
C PHE A 11 -28.87 -1.12 -6.48
N TYR A 12 -28.69 -2.38 -6.91
CA TYR A 12 -27.45 -2.86 -7.50
C TYR A 12 -27.10 -2.07 -8.77
N GLU A 13 -28.04 -1.93 -9.70
CA GLU A 13 -27.82 -1.24 -10.97
C GLU A 13 -27.57 0.26 -10.77
N LEU A 14 -28.28 0.91 -9.83
CA LEU A 14 -28.20 2.37 -9.62
C LEU A 14 -27.03 2.80 -8.71
N HIS A 15 -26.69 2.03 -7.68
CA HIS A 15 -25.74 2.46 -6.64
C HIS A 15 -24.46 1.63 -6.60
N LEU A 16 -24.55 0.31 -6.73
CA LEU A 16 -23.38 -0.56 -6.60
C LEU A 16 -22.58 -0.67 -7.88
N LYS A 17 -23.23 -0.89 -9.03
CA LYS A 17 -22.57 -1.11 -10.31
C LYS A 17 -21.68 0.06 -10.75
N PRO A 18 -22.09 1.35 -10.66
CA PRO A 18 -21.20 2.46 -11.00
C PRO A 18 -19.96 2.51 -10.09
N SER A 19 -20.15 2.26 -8.80
CA SER A 19 -19.08 2.22 -7.79
C SER A 19 -18.10 1.07 -8.04
N LEU A 20 -18.60 -0.11 -8.44
CA LEU A 20 -17.78 -1.26 -8.83
C LEU A 20 -16.93 -0.95 -10.08
N VAL A 21 -17.50 -0.30 -11.08
CA VAL A 21 -16.75 0.13 -12.28
C VAL A 21 -15.65 1.14 -11.90
N ALA A 22 -15.96 2.10 -11.03
CA ALA A 22 -14.98 3.06 -10.55
C ALA A 22 -13.83 2.38 -9.75
N LEU A 23 -14.16 1.43 -8.89
CA LEU A 23 -13.18 0.64 -8.12
C LEU A 23 -12.32 -0.23 -9.03
N GLU A 24 -12.89 -0.86 -10.05
CA GLU A 24 -12.11 -1.63 -11.02
C GLU A 24 -11.16 -0.72 -11.80
N LYS A 25 -11.61 0.47 -12.22
CA LYS A 25 -10.74 1.47 -12.84
C LYS A 25 -9.60 1.91 -11.90
N GLN A 26 -9.90 2.10 -10.61
CA GLN A 26 -8.87 2.40 -9.60
C GLN A 26 -7.85 1.26 -9.50
N ARG A 27 -8.31 0.01 -9.43
CA ARG A 27 -7.44 -1.18 -9.39
C ARG A 27 -6.53 -1.24 -10.62
N GLN A 28 -7.10 -1.05 -11.81
CA GLN A 28 -6.34 -1.05 -13.08
C GLN A 28 -5.35 0.12 -13.16
N ALA A 29 -5.69 1.30 -12.62
CA ALA A 29 -4.78 2.43 -12.58
C ALA A 29 -3.56 2.14 -11.68
N ILE A 30 -3.78 1.55 -10.49
CA ILE A 30 -2.69 1.12 -9.59
C ILE A 30 -1.81 0.08 -10.30
N LEU A 31 -2.42 -0.94 -10.92
CA LEU A 31 -1.68 -1.96 -11.67
C LEU A 31 -0.88 -1.36 -12.83
N THR A 32 -1.47 -0.45 -13.61
CA THR A 32 -0.82 0.17 -14.77
C THR A 32 0.34 1.06 -14.35
N LYS A 33 0.16 1.88 -13.31
CA LYS A 33 1.21 2.74 -12.74
C LYS A 33 2.43 1.91 -12.34
N HIS A 34 2.23 0.86 -11.55
CA HIS A 34 3.32 -0.01 -11.10
C HIS A 34 3.92 -0.86 -12.24
N ARG A 35 3.11 -1.27 -13.24
CA ARG A 35 3.62 -1.96 -14.43
C ARG A 35 4.55 -1.07 -15.25
N ILE A 36 4.18 0.19 -15.48
CA ILE A 36 5.03 1.16 -16.21
C ILE A 36 6.32 1.40 -15.45
N SER A 37 6.25 1.60 -14.12
CA SER A 37 7.43 1.75 -13.26
C SER A 37 8.39 0.56 -13.40
N LEU A 38 7.89 -0.68 -13.31
CA LEU A 38 8.71 -1.88 -13.46
C LEU A 38 9.37 -1.99 -14.85
N ILE A 39 8.66 -1.62 -15.92
CA ILE A 39 9.22 -1.60 -17.28
C ILE A 39 10.37 -0.60 -17.38
N ILE A 40 10.20 0.62 -16.84
CA ILE A 40 11.24 1.66 -16.83
C ILE A 40 12.48 1.17 -16.07
N TYR A 41 12.31 0.60 -14.88
CA TYR A 41 13.42 0.01 -14.12
C TYR A 41 14.11 -1.13 -14.88
N GLY A 42 13.34 -1.99 -15.55
CA GLY A 42 13.87 -3.06 -16.39
C GLY A 42 14.75 -2.52 -17.52
N ILE A 43 14.30 -1.47 -18.22
CA ILE A 43 15.08 -0.82 -19.29
C ILE A 43 16.36 -0.19 -18.72
N LEU A 44 16.26 0.57 -17.62
CA LEU A 44 17.42 1.18 -16.96
C LEU A 44 18.46 0.12 -16.55
N MET A 45 17.99 -1.01 -16.03
CA MET A 45 18.85 -2.14 -15.65
C MET A 45 19.58 -2.74 -16.86
N VAL A 46 18.88 -2.97 -17.98
CA VAL A 46 19.51 -3.48 -19.21
C VAL A 46 20.55 -2.49 -19.74
N VAL A 47 20.24 -1.19 -19.76
CA VAL A 47 21.19 -0.14 -20.17
C VAL A 47 22.42 -0.12 -19.26
N ALA A 48 22.24 -0.23 -17.94
CA ALA A 48 23.35 -0.29 -16.99
C ALA A 48 24.25 -1.51 -17.23
N ILE A 49 23.65 -2.70 -17.45
CA ILE A 49 24.39 -3.93 -17.73
C ILE A 49 25.16 -3.82 -19.06
N LEU A 50 24.51 -3.33 -20.13
CA LEU A 50 25.16 -3.13 -21.42
C LEU A 50 26.29 -2.10 -21.33
N GLY A 51 26.10 -1.02 -20.57
CA GLY A 51 27.14 -0.03 -20.28
C GLY A 51 28.33 -0.65 -19.54
N MET A 52 28.09 -1.51 -18.54
CA MET A 52 29.15 -2.22 -17.83
C MET A 52 29.91 -3.22 -18.72
N LEU A 53 29.21 -3.89 -19.64
CA LEU A 53 29.81 -4.85 -20.58
C LEU A 53 30.65 -4.18 -21.68
N SER A 54 30.38 -2.91 -22.00
CA SER A 54 30.97 -2.22 -23.16
C SER A 54 32.26 -1.45 -22.85
N LEU A 55 32.84 -1.56 -21.65
CA LEU A 55 33.99 -0.73 -21.26
C LEU A 55 35.34 -1.49 -21.28
N PRO A 56 36.20 -1.27 -22.29
CA PRO A 56 37.64 -1.41 -22.16
C PRO A 56 38.25 -0.06 -21.74
N GLY A 57 38.53 0.10 -20.44
CA GLY A 57 39.33 1.19 -19.86
C GLY A 57 39.03 2.64 -20.29
N LYS A 58 37.93 3.28 -19.84
CA LYS A 58 37.80 4.75 -19.59
C LYS A 58 36.42 5.24 -19.09
N ASP A 59 36.49 6.35 -18.34
CA ASP A 59 35.55 7.41 -17.89
C ASP A 59 34.01 7.30 -18.03
N ILE A 60 33.32 7.48 -16.88
CA ILE A 60 31.89 7.19 -16.58
C ILE A 60 30.95 8.41 -16.74
N SER A 61 31.34 9.47 -17.46
CA SER A 61 30.63 10.77 -17.38
C SER A 61 29.25 10.87 -18.05
N ILE A 62 28.79 9.90 -18.85
CA ILE A 62 27.68 10.15 -19.81
C ILE A 62 26.28 9.70 -19.30
N VAL A 63 26.17 8.91 -18.23
CA VAL A 63 24.87 8.33 -17.81
C VAL A 63 24.00 9.29 -16.98
N LEU A 64 24.56 10.37 -16.43
CA LEU A 64 23.85 11.27 -15.51
C LEU A 64 22.91 12.30 -16.17
N THR A 65 23.02 12.56 -17.47
CA THR A 65 22.34 13.70 -18.10
C THR A 65 20.89 13.40 -18.53
N PHE A 66 20.45 12.14 -18.59
CA PHE A 66 19.12 11.79 -19.13
C PHE A 66 17.98 11.71 -18.10
N LEU A 67 18.25 11.89 -16.80
CA LEU A 67 17.29 11.58 -15.72
C LEU A 67 16.51 12.78 -15.14
N PHE A 68 16.66 14.00 -15.68
CA PHE A 68 16.15 15.22 -15.03
C PHE A 68 15.25 16.16 -15.85
N LEU A 69 14.65 15.74 -16.97
CA LEU A 69 13.74 16.60 -17.73
C LEU A 69 12.38 15.94 -17.97
N SER A 70 11.44 16.17 -17.06
CA SER A 70 10.01 16.15 -17.37
C SER A 70 9.24 17.03 -16.37
N ASP A 71 9.21 18.32 -16.65
CA ASP A 71 8.29 19.26 -16.01
C ASP A 71 6.88 19.11 -16.61
N VAL A 72 5.88 19.05 -15.73
CA VAL A 72 4.45 19.07 -16.07
C VAL A 72 3.81 20.24 -15.34
N GLU A 73 3.38 21.25 -16.10
CA GLU A 73 2.62 22.41 -15.61
C GLU A 73 1.14 22.05 -15.37
N PRO A 74 0.53 22.51 -14.26
CA PRO A 74 -0.88 22.29 -13.97
C PRO A 74 -1.80 23.29 -14.67
N SER A 75 -2.96 22.84 -15.16
CA SER A 75 -3.95 23.65 -15.88
C SER A 75 -4.77 24.58 -14.94
N PRO A 76 -5.31 25.70 -15.44
CA PRO A 76 -6.16 26.60 -14.65
C PRO A 76 -7.55 26.01 -14.39
N GLY A 77 -8.06 26.11 -13.16
CA GLY A 77 -9.44 25.71 -12.79
C GLY A 77 -9.58 24.74 -11.61
N VAL A 78 -8.49 24.31 -10.99
CA VAL A 78 -8.49 23.36 -9.87
C VAL A 78 -8.78 24.06 -8.54
N SER A 79 -9.65 23.48 -7.70
CA SER A 79 -9.99 24.01 -6.38
C SER A 79 -8.76 24.05 -5.46
N PHE A 80 -8.72 24.99 -4.51
CA PHE A 80 -7.60 25.13 -3.56
C PHE A 80 -7.28 23.83 -2.82
N LEU A 81 -8.30 23.06 -2.43
CA LEU A 81 -8.13 21.76 -1.79
C LEU A 81 -7.46 20.73 -2.72
N ALA A 82 -7.79 20.74 -4.02
CA ALA A 82 -7.17 19.87 -5.02
C ALA A 82 -5.70 20.26 -5.27
N ILE A 83 -5.40 21.56 -5.30
CA ILE A 83 -4.02 22.08 -5.41
C ILE A 83 -3.21 21.66 -4.16
N PHE A 84 -3.77 21.82 -2.97
CA PHE A 84 -3.13 21.41 -1.72
C PHE A 84 -2.87 19.89 -1.66
N MET A 85 -3.86 19.07 -2.02
CA MET A 85 -3.68 17.62 -2.11
C MET A 85 -2.62 17.24 -3.16
N PHE A 86 -2.58 17.92 -4.31
CA PHE A 86 -1.59 17.70 -5.35
C PHE A 86 -0.17 18.05 -4.87
N ILE A 87 0.00 19.16 -4.16
CA ILE A 87 1.28 19.56 -3.53
C ILE A 87 1.69 18.54 -2.47
N LEU A 88 0.78 18.10 -1.61
CA LEU A 88 1.05 17.11 -0.57
C LEU A 88 1.46 15.76 -1.17
N MET A 89 0.79 15.32 -2.24
CA MET A 89 1.15 14.10 -2.96
C MET A 89 2.52 14.21 -3.64
N LYS A 90 2.84 15.35 -4.26
CA LYS A 90 4.18 15.61 -4.80
C LYS A 90 5.23 15.63 -3.70
N TYR A 91 4.95 16.24 -2.55
CA TYR A 91 5.86 16.27 -1.40
C TYR A 91 6.17 14.87 -0.87
N LEU A 92 5.14 14.02 -0.68
CA LEU A 92 5.34 12.62 -0.27
C LEU A 92 6.14 11.83 -1.31
N HIS A 93 5.92 12.08 -2.60
CA HIS A 93 6.70 11.48 -3.67
C HIS A 93 8.17 11.92 -3.62
N ILE A 94 8.43 13.21 -3.40
CA ILE A 94 9.78 13.77 -3.22
C ILE A 94 10.46 13.16 -1.99
N VAL A 95 9.77 13.03 -0.86
CA VAL A 95 10.32 12.40 0.35
C VAL A 95 10.69 10.94 0.09
N LYS A 96 9.86 10.17 -0.62
CA LYS A 96 10.18 8.80 -1.04
C LYS A 96 11.43 8.76 -1.93
N ILE A 97 11.56 9.71 -2.86
CA ILE A 97 12.74 9.85 -3.72
C ILE A 97 13.98 10.15 -2.88
N ILE A 98 13.92 11.10 -1.94
CA ILE A 98 15.04 11.46 -1.05
C ILE A 98 15.49 10.26 -0.23
N ILE A 99 14.54 9.50 0.35
CA ILE A 99 14.85 8.29 1.12
C ILE A 99 15.54 7.27 0.22
N SER A 100 15.02 7.01 -0.97
CA SER A 100 15.63 6.10 -1.95
C SER A 100 17.05 6.53 -2.36
N ILE A 101 17.26 7.82 -2.63
CA ILE A 101 18.57 8.40 -2.93
C ILE A 101 19.51 8.23 -1.73
N SER A 102 19.04 8.48 -0.50
CA SER A 102 19.86 8.32 0.71
C SER A 102 20.33 6.87 0.92
N TYR A 103 19.44 5.90 0.68
CA TYR A 103 19.80 4.48 0.70
C TYR A 103 20.80 4.14 -0.40
N SER A 104 20.63 4.70 -1.59
CA SER A 104 21.55 4.50 -2.71
C SER A 104 22.94 5.08 -2.43
N ILE A 105 23.03 6.25 -1.79
CA ILE A 105 24.30 6.86 -1.36
C ILE A 105 24.99 6.01 -0.30
N LEU A 106 24.27 5.59 0.74
CA LEU A 106 24.80 4.68 1.78
C LEU A 106 25.32 3.38 1.18
N MET A 107 24.60 2.85 0.20
CA MET A 107 25.01 1.67 -0.55
C MET A 107 26.30 1.89 -1.34
N ILE A 108 26.42 3.00 -2.07
CA ILE A 108 27.65 3.34 -2.80
C ILE A 108 28.84 3.45 -1.84
N VAL A 109 28.66 4.08 -0.67
CA VAL A 109 29.71 4.17 0.36
C VAL A 109 30.13 2.79 0.86
N ALA A 110 29.16 1.91 1.16
CA ALA A 110 29.44 0.53 1.57
C ALA A 110 30.20 -0.26 0.50
N ILE A 111 29.84 -0.07 -0.77
CA ILE A 111 30.49 -0.71 -1.92
C ILE A 111 31.94 -0.21 -2.08
N LEU A 112 32.17 1.10 -2.00
CA LEU A 112 33.51 1.67 -2.07
C LEU A 112 34.39 1.19 -0.92
N TRP A 113 33.82 1.05 0.28
CA TRP A 113 34.51 0.48 1.44
C TRP A 113 34.89 -0.99 1.21
N ILE A 114 33.97 -1.80 0.68
CA ILE A 114 34.22 -3.21 0.32
C ILE A 114 35.32 -3.30 -0.74
N LEU A 115 35.25 -2.50 -1.80
CA LEU A 115 36.27 -2.47 -2.87
C LEU A 115 37.66 -2.04 -2.39
N SER A 116 37.74 -1.28 -1.31
CA SER A 116 39.00 -0.90 -0.67
C SER A 116 39.67 -2.03 0.11
N LEU A 117 38.99 -3.19 0.29
CA LEU A 117 39.56 -4.33 1.02
C LEU A 117 40.62 -5.06 0.17
N PRO A 118 41.87 -5.18 0.64
CA PRO A 118 42.98 -5.75 -0.14
C PRO A 118 42.79 -7.22 -0.56
N SER A 119 41.91 -7.95 0.13
CA SER A 119 41.66 -9.39 -0.02
C SER A 119 40.76 -9.76 -1.22
N LEU A 120 40.13 -8.79 -1.89
CA LEU A 120 39.14 -9.05 -2.96
C LEU A 120 39.73 -9.17 -4.39
N LYS A 121 41.06 -9.15 -4.54
CA LYS A 121 41.73 -9.30 -5.85
C LYS A 121 41.43 -10.64 -6.56
N CYS A 122 40.83 -11.61 -5.87
CA CYS A 122 40.69 -12.99 -6.34
C CYS A 122 39.57 -13.20 -7.39
N ASN A 123 38.57 -12.29 -7.51
CA ASN A 123 37.54 -12.39 -8.55
C ASN A 123 36.74 -11.07 -8.73
N GLN A 124 37.28 -10.10 -9.48
CA GLN A 124 36.62 -8.81 -9.72
C GLN A 124 35.21 -8.92 -10.31
N ASN A 125 34.95 -9.91 -11.16
CA ASN A 125 33.65 -10.12 -11.79
C ASN A 125 32.57 -10.51 -10.77
N ALA A 126 32.92 -11.34 -9.78
CA ALA A 126 31.99 -11.72 -8.71
C ALA A 126 31.62 -10.51 -7.82
N VAL A 127 32.57 -9.60 -7.58
CA VAL A 127 32.33 -8.39 -6.80
C VAL A 127 31.38 -7.44 -7.55
N ILE A 128 31.62 -7.20 -8.84
CA ILE A 128 30.74 -6.38 -9.69
C ILE A 128 29.32 -6.98 -9.74
N LEU A 129 29.19 -8.29 -9.93
CA LEU A 129 27.90 -8.97 -9.97
C LEU A 129 27.12 -8.82 -8.64
N GLY A 130 27.80 -8.94 -7.50
CA GLY A 130 27.19 -8.74 -6.19
C GLY A 130 26.69 -7.31 -5.99
N ILE A 131 27.47 -6.32 -6.44
CA ILE A 131 27.08 -4.89 -6.39
C ILE A 131 25.83 -4.62 -7.24
N VAL A 132 25.81 -5.11 -8.48
CA VAL A 132 24.67 -4.94 -9.39
C VAL A 132 23.42 -5.58 -8.80
N THR A 133 23.55 -6.78 -8.26
CA THR A 133 22.42 -7.51 -7.67
C THR A 133 21.87 -6.77 -6.46
N LEU A 134 22.74 -6.23 -5.60
CA LEU A 134 22.31 -5.48 -4.43
C LEU A 134 21.60 -4.17 -4.81
N PHE A 135 22.10 -3.45 -5.83
CA PHE A 135 21.45 -2.26 -6.37
C PHE A 135 20.04 -2.58 -6.90
N VAL A 136 19.88 -3.66 -7.66
CA VAL A 136 18.58 -4.14 -8.16
C VAL A 136 17.61 -4.37 -7.00
N MET A 137 18.04 -5.08 -5.97
CA MET A 137 17.19 -5.39 -4.82
C MET A 137 16.75 -4.11 -4.09
N THR A 138 17.66 -3.16 -3.89
CA THR A 138 17.32 -1.88 -3.26
C THR A 138 16.34 -1.04 -4.06
N ALA A 139 16.36 -1.12 -5.39
CA ALA A 139 15.43 -0.40 -6.26
C ALA A 139 14.04 -1.08 -6.30
N LEU A 140 13.98 -2.41 -6.30
CA LEU A 140 12.73 -3.16 -6.40
C LEU A 140 11.92 -3.20 -5.10
N ILE A 141 12.59 -3.28 -3.94
CA ILE A 141 11.92 -3.43 -2.63
C ILE A 141 10.92 -2.27 -2.35
N PRO A 142 11.27 -0.98 -2.52
CA PRO A 142 10.33 0.12 -2.30
C PRO A 142 9.11 0.09 -3.23
N GLU A 143 9.30 -0.33 -4.48
CA GLU A 143 8.22 -0.42 -5.47
C GLU A 143 7.19 -1.48 -5.07
N ILE A 144 7.67 -2.64 -4.62
CA ILE A 144 6.83 -3.72 -4.10
C ILE A 144 6.09 -3.28 -2.84
N ILE A 145 6.77 -2.59 -1.92
CA ILE A 145 6.14 -2.07 -0.69
C ILE A 145 5.06 -1.04 -1.03
N SER A 146 5.33 -0.09 -1.93
CA SER A 146 4.37 0.93 -2.32
C SER A 146 3.14 0.32 -2.98
N PHE A 147 3.33 -0.66 -3.88
CA PHE A 147 2.24 -1.41 -4.48
C PHE A 147 1.38 -2.13 -3.43
N TYR A 148 2.02 -2.80 -2.47
CA TYR A 148 1.32 -3.50 -1.40
C TYR A 148 0.50 -2.54 -0.53
N ILE A 149 1.06 -1.38 -0.17
CA ILE A 149 0.36 -0.38 0.65
C ILE A 149 -0.86 0.18 -0.11
N GLU A 150 -0.69 0.62 -1.35
CA GLU A 150 -1.78 1.22 -2.15
C GLU A 150 -2.94 0.23 -2.38
N MET A 151 -2.61 -1.05 -2.63
CA MET A 151 -3.61 -2.09 -2.81
C MET A 151 -4.30 -2.48 -1.49
N LYS A 152 -3.55 -2.56 -0.38
CA LYS A 152 -4.08 -3.02 0.88
C LYS A 152 -4.91 -1.98 1.62
N SER A 153 -4.51 -0.71 1.63
CA SER A 153 -5.21 0.31 2.43
C SER A 153 -6.27 1.02 1.61
N THR A 154 -5.89 1.70 0.52
CA THR A 154 -6.78 2.64 -0.17
C THR A 154 -7.87 1.92 -0.95
N TYR A 155 -7.52 0.90 -1.73
CA TYR A 155 -8.51 0.14 -2.49
C TYR A 155 -9.50 -0.59 -1.56
N ARG A 156 -8.98 -1.26 -0.53
CA ARG A 156 -9.79 -1.97 0.47
C ARG A 156 -10.75 -1.03 1.21
N LEU A 157 -10.26 0.12 1.67
CA LEU A 157 -11.06 1.10 2.40
C LEU A 157 -12.14 1.70 1.48
N ASN A 158 -11.78 2.09 0.26
CA ASN A 158 -12.76 2.56 -0.74
C ASN A 158 -13.82 1.51 -1.06
N PHE A 159 -13.43 0.23 -1.18
CA PHE A 159 -14.38 -0.85 -1.37
C PHE A 159 -15.38 -0.93 -0.21
N LYS A 160 -14.90 -0.89 1.03
CA LYS A 160 -15.80 -0.90 2.21
C LYS A 160 -16.74 0.32 2.24
N HIS A 161 -16.25 1.51 1.93
CA HIS A 161 -17.07 2.73 1.91
C HIS A 161 -18.06 2.79 0.75
N LEU A 162 -17.69 2.32 -0.44
CA LEU A 162 -18.49 2.48 -1.65
C LEU A 162 -19.42 1.28 -1.91
N ILE A 163 -19.12 0.11 -1.33
CA ILE A 163 -19.88 -1.12 -1.55
C ILE A 163 -20.53 -1.60 -0.26
N ILE A 164 -19.75 -1.84 0.80
CA ILE A 164 -20.28 -2.43 2.04
C ILE A 164 -21.21 -1.44 2.76
N ARG A 165 -20.80 -0.17 2.91
CA ARG A 165 -21.64 0.84 3.58
C ARG A 165 -23.02 0.99 2.89
N PRO A 166 -23.12 1.19 1.57
CA PRO A 166 -24.43 1.25 0.91
C PRO A 166 -25.24 -0.04 1.08
N ILE A 167 -24.62 -1.23 1.06
CA ILE A 167 -25.32 -2.49 1.31
C ILE A 167 -25.91 -2.52 2.72
N VAL A 168 -25.13 -2.15 3.74
CA VAL A 168 -25.62 -2.11 5.13
C VAL A 168 -26.80 -1.14 5.27
N SER A 169 -26.68 0.07 4.71
CA SER A 169 -27.77 1.06 4.73
C SER A 169 -28.98 0.64 3.90
N PHE A 170 -28.79 -0.15 2.84
CA PHE A 170 -29.89 -0.72 2.05
C PHE A 170 -30.68 -1.77 2.83
N ILE A 171 -29.99 -2.60 3.61
CA ILE A 171 -30.60 -3.62 4.48
C ILE A 171 -31.48 -2.95 5.53
N ASP A 172 -30.95 -1.97 6.26
CA ASP A 172 -31.71 -1.16 7.21
C ASP A 172 -31.05 0.21 7.39
N GLU A 173 -31.84 1.27 7.27
CA GLU A 173 -31.36 2.66 7.39
C GLU A 173 -30.96 3.02 8.84
N ASN A 174 -31.41 2.23 9.83
CA ASN A 174 -31.01 2.39 11.23
C ASN A 174 -29.66 1.72 11.56
N LEU A 175 -29.05 1.00 10.61
CA LEU A 175 -27.71 0.44 10.77
C LEU A 175 -26.64 1.47 10.44
N SER A 176 -25.79 1.77 11.40
CA SER A 176 -24.57 2.56 11.22
C SER A 176 -23.40 1.62 10.96
N TYR A 177 -22.56 1.93 9.96
CA TYR A 177 -21.39 1.14 9.59
C TYR A 177 -20.10 1.96 9.51
N ASP A 178 -19.11 1.53 10.29
CA ASP A 178 -17.75 2.03 10.32
C ASP A 178 -16.76 0.94 9.88
N PRO A 179 -16.16 1.05 8.68
CA PRO A 179 -15.19 0.09 8.15
C PRO A 179 -13.95 -0.14 9.01
N GLU A 180 -13.48 0.90 9.72
CA GLU A 180 -12.25 0.87 10.52
C GLU A 180 -12.55 0.69 12.01
N GLY A 181 -13.80 0.94 12.39
CA GLY A 181 -14.30 0.75 13.73
C GLY A 181 -14.30 -0.72 14.16
N LYS A 182 -14.32 -0.93 15.47
CA LYS A 182 -14.50 -2.25 16.09
C LYS A 182 -15.22 -2.11 17.41
N VAL A 183 -15.84 -3.20 17.86
CA VAL A 183 -16.42 -3.25 19.20
C VAL A 183 -15.35 -2.90 20.24
N PRO A 184 -15.62 -1.96 21.17
CA PRO A 184 -14.64 -1.59 22.18
C PRO A 184 -14.27 -2.78 23.07
N LEU A 185 -12.98 -2.88 23.42
CA LEU A 185 -12.45 -3.97 24.25
C LEU A 185 -13.22 -4.12 25.59
N LYS A 186 -13.66 -3.00 26.19
CA LYS A 186 -14.47 -3.01 27.41
C LYS A 186 -15.81 -3.72 27.21
N VAL A 187 -16.48 -3.47 26.09
CA VAL A 187 -17.76 -4.10 25.77
C VAL A 187 -17.57 -5.59 25.50
N PHE A 188 -16.53 -5.95 24.74
CA PHE A 188 -16.16 -7.35 24.54
C PHE A 188 -15.90 -8.09 25.86
N HIS A 189 -15.16 -7.50 26.80
CA HIS A 189 -14.95 -8.11 28.13
C HIS A 189 -16.23 -8.18 28.96
N SER A 190 -17.13 -7.21 28.84
CA SER A 190 -18.41 -7.22 29.56
C SER A 190 -19.32 -8.37 29.14
N SER A 191 -19.15 -8.92 27.91
CA SER A 191 -19.89 -10.11 27.44
C SER A 191 -19.60 -11.37 28.26
N ARG A 192 -18.44 -11.42 28.97
CA ARG A 192 -17.94 -12.60 29.70
C ARG A 192 -17.78 -13.87 28.84
N LEU A 193 -17.89 -13.77 27.52
CA LEU A 193 -17.67 -14.88 26.58
C LEU A 193 -16.23 -15.41 26.68
N PHE A 194 -15.27 -14.53 26.97
CA PHE A 194 -13.87 -14.88 27.17
C PHE A 194 -13.34 -14.27 28.47
N LYS A 195 -13.07 -15.13 29.46
CA LYS A 195 -12.56 -14.73 30.78
C LYS A 195 -11.04 -14.56 30.84
N LYS A 196 -10.34 -14.87 29.74
CA LYS A 196 -8.87 -14.78 29.67
C LYS A 196 -8.45 -13.34 29.40
N ARG A 197 -7.34 -12.92 30.01
CA ARG A 197 -6.66 -11.66 29.66
C ARG A 197 -6.20 -11.72 28.21
N LEU A 198 -6.44 -10.63 27.47
CA LEU A 198 -6.02 -10.44 26.08
C LEU A 198 -4.77 -9.58 26.05
N ASP A 199 -3.85 -9.91 25.15
CA ASP A 199 -2.61 -9.15 24.92
C ASP A 199 -2.64 -8.38 23.60
N ARG A 200 -3.41 -8.84 22.61
CA ARG A 200 -3.70 -8.11 21.38
C ARG A 200 -5.20 -8.05 21.11
N TRP A 201 -5.65 -6.85 20.72
CA TRP A 201 -7.02 -6.55 20.34
C TRP A 201 -7.04 -5.69 19.08
N SER A 202 -7.51 -6.28 17.99
CA SER A 202 -7.75 -5.59 16.73
C SER A 202 -9.06 -6.06 16.12
N GLY A 203 -9.51 -5.43 15.05
CA GLY A 203 -10.82 -5.66 14.48
C GLY A 203 -11.18 -4.55 13.51
N GLU A 204 -12.26 -4.75 12.80
CA GLU A 204 -12.79 -3.88 11.75
C GLU A 204 -14.29 -4.18 11.55
N ASP A 205 -14.94 -3.47 10.62
CA ASP A 205 -16.33 -3.70 10.24
C ASP A 205 -17.33 -3.55 11.38
N TYR A 206 -17.27 -2.43 12.10
CA TYR A 206 -18.22 -2.12 13.16
C TYR A 206 -19.59 -1.75 12.60
N VAL A 207 -20.62 -2.42 13.13
CA VAL A 207 -22.02 -2.13 12.86
C VAL A 207 -22.75 -1.96 14.18
N GLU A 208 -23.60 -0.94 14.26
CA GLU A 208 -24.51 -0.72 15.38
C GLU A 208 -25.92 -0.36 14.91
N ALA A 209 -26.92 -0.79 15.68
CA ALA A 209 -28.32 -0.40 15.51
C ALA A 209 -29.08 -0.53 16.83
N THR A 210 -30.25 0.13 16.90
CA THR A 210 -31.22 -0.06 17.97
C THR A 210 -32.57 -0.45 17.38
N PHE A 211 -33.04 -1.65 17.70
CA PHE A 211 -34.35 -2.15 17.29
C PHE A 211 -35.32 -2.08 18.48
N GLY A 212 -36.17 -1.06 18.50
CA GLY A 212 -37.08 -0.80 19.62
C GLY A 212 -36.30 -0.46 20.90
N LYS A 213 -36.19 -1.43 21.82
CA LYS A 213 -35.42 -1.30 23.07
C LYS A 213 -34.13 -2.13 23.09
N ILE A 214 -33.82 -2.83 21.99
CA ILE A 214 -32.68 -3.75 21.90
C ILE A 214 -31.57 -3.05 21.12
N ALA A 215 -30.49 -2.72 21.81
CA ALA A 215 -29.25 -2.28 21.16
C ALA A 215 -28.47 -3.49 20.66
N MET A 216 -28.05 -3.45 19.40
CA MET A 216 -27.24 -4.47 18.75
C MET A 216 -25.95 -3.83 18.25
N ILE A 217 -24.82 -4.46 18.57
CA ILE A 217 -23.51 -4.11 18.02
C ILE A 217 -22.79 -5.38 17.59
N PHE A 218 -22.05 -5.31 16.50
CA PHE A 218 -21.16 -6.39 16.07
C PHE A 218 -20.01 -5.83 15.23
N SER A 219 -18.89 -6.55 15.21
CA SER A 219 -17.77 -6.26 14.33
C SER A 219 -16.89 -7.49 14.14
N GLU A 220 -16.03 -7.50 13.12
CA GLU A 220 -14.92 -8.44 13.10
C GLU A 220 -13.98 -8.10 14.27
N VAL A 221 -13.59 -9.10 15.04
CA VAL A 221 -12.65 -8.92 16.15
C VAL A 221 -11.61 -10.04 16.16
N ASN A 222 -10.35 -9.64 16.23
CA ASN A 222 -9.20 -10.51 16.32
C ASN A 222 -8.59 -10.34 17.72
N ALA A 223 -8.79 -11.35 18.56
CA ALA A 223 -8.34 -11.37 19.95
C ALA A 223 -7.25 -12.42 20.13
N ALA A 224 -6.08 -12.01 20.65
CA ALA A 224 -4.97 -12.94 20.88
C ALA A 224 -4.35 -12.78 22.27
N LYS A 225 -3.82 -13.88 22.79
CA LYS A 225 -3.07 -13.95 24.04
C LYS A 225 -1.64 -14.41 23.78
N LYS A 226 -0.69 -13.89 24.53
CA LYS A 226 0.70 -14.30 24.51
C LYS A 226 0.87 -15.66 25.21
N ALA A 227 1.55 -16.58 24.54
CA ALA A 227 1.94 -17.89 25.04
C ALA A 227 3.43 -18.10 24.72
N GLY A 228 4.29 -17.89 25.72
CA GLY A 228 5.75 -17.81 25.48
C GLY A 228 6.11 -16.60 24.62
N ASP A 229 6.86 -16.82 23.55
CA ASP A 229 7.24 -15.79 22.57
C ASP A 229 6.21 -15.58 21.44
N SER A 230 5.17 -16.42 21.38
CA SER A 230 4.16 -16.41 20.33
C SER A 230 2.81 -15.87 20.83
N TYR A 231 1.94 -15.50 19.89
CA TYR A 231 0.55 -15.15 20.17
C TYR A 231 -0.39 -16.26 19.68
N VAL A 232 -1.33 -16.66 20.53
CA VAL A 232 -2.38 -17.64 20.21
C VAL A 232 -3.69 -16.88 20.05
N THR A 233 -4.32 -17.04 18.89
CA THR A 233 -5.65 -16.50 18.61
C THR A 233 -6.67 -17.18 19.52
N ILE A 234 -7.41 -16.38 20.27
CA ILE A 234 -8.50 -16.84 21.14
C ILE A 234 -9.83 -16.76 20.40
N PHE A 235 -9.98 -15.74 19.56
CA PHE A 235 -11.20 -15.49 18.81
C PHE A 235 -10.87 -14.74 17.51
N ARG A 236 -11.50 -15.18 16.42
CA ARG A 236 -11.46 -14.61 15.08
C ARG A 236 -12.76 -14.89 14.38
#